data_AF-A0A9E1NDG1-F1
#
_entry.id   AF-A0A9E1NDG1-F1
#
_cell.length_a   1.000
_cell.length_b   1.000
_cell.length_c   1.000
_cell.angle_alpha   90.00
_cell.angle_beta   90.00
_cell.angle_gamma   90.00
#
_symmetry.space_group_name_H-M   'P 1'
#
loop_
_entity.id
_entity.type
_entity.pdbx_description
1 polymer ?
#
loop_
_entity_poly.entity_id
_entity_poly.type
_entity_poly.pdbx_seq_one_letter_code
_entity_poly.pdbx_strand_id
1 'polypeptide(L)'
;MSLIFANIKYLLAPVLILVTFAGVLAGGIFAWLGVALLFVGILIDTLIKRQASSQMHSDSGETLASPAFQNLVMYFMLPVFVLLQFALAWRVYGFMSGMPVEVTSLWLGLIPVTSGITGLDLIGATLSTGIFAGIGIIYGHELSHCKGFAFIISRMTMALSGSAHFCYAHVYNHHLELASEDDPATAPRGRTIYGH
;
A
#
# COMPACT_ATOMS: atom_id res chain seq x y z
N MET A 1 -24.64 7.03 6.97
CA MET A 1 -23.21 7.41 7.06
C MET A 1 -23.09 8.84 6.55
N SER A 2 -22.28 9.73 7.14
CA SER A 2 -22.17 11.11 6.63
C SER A 2 -21.43 11.14 5.29
N LEU A 3 -21.79 12.09 4.40
CA LEU A 3 -21.17 12.26 3.08
C LEU A 3 -19.64 12.43 3.18
N ILE A 4 -19.20 13.19 4.19
CA ILE A 4 -17.78 13.41 4.47
C ILE A 4 -17.11 12.09 4.84
N PHE A 5 -17.66 11.34 5.79
CA PHE A 5 -17.09 10.07 6.24
C PHE A 5 -17.06 9.01 5.13
N ALA A 6 -18.05 9.01 4.24
CA ALA A 6 -18.08 8.11 3.09
C ALA A 6 -16.87 8.28 2.16
N ASN A 7 -16.26 9.46 2.12
CA ASN A 7 -15.12 9.78 1.26
C ASN A 7 -13.78 9.71 2.00
N ILE A 8 -13.66 10.35 3.16
CA ILE A 8 -12.36 10.49 3.84
C ILE A 8 -11.78 9.18 4.37
N LYS A 9 -12.61 8.15 4.60
CA LYS A 9 -12.12 6.85 5.09
C LYS A 9 -11.11 6.20 4.13
N TYR A 10 -11.21 6.49 2.83
CA TYR A 10 -10.29 5.98 1.81
C TYR A 10 -8.91 6.64 1.87
N LEU A 11 -8.74 7.70 2.65
CA LEU A 11 -7.44 8.30 2.94
C LEU A 11 -6.65 7.54 4.01
N LEU A 12 -7.25 6.56 4.70
CA LEU A 12 -6.56 5.81 5.76
C LEU A 12 -5.25 5.21 5.24
N ALA A 13 -5.30 4.43 4.16
CA ALA A 13 -4.13 3.79 3.58
C ALA A 13 -3.04 4.79 3.15
N PRO A 14 -3.29 5.83 2.31
CA PRO A 14 -2.24 6.78 1.94
C PRO A 14 -1.66 7.51 3.16
N VAL A 15 -2.48 7.83 4.18
CA VAL A 15 -1.97 8.44 5.42
C VAL A 15 -1.03 7.48 6.16
N LEU A 16 -1.43 6.21 6.36
CA LEU A 16 -0.57 5.22 7.02
C LEU A 16 0.75 5.02 6.27
N ILE A 17 0.71 5.04 4.94
CA ILE A 17 1.92 4.91 4.11
C ILE A 17 2.82 6.15 4.25
N LEU A 18 2.26 7.36 4.22
CA LEU A 18 3.03 8.59 4.39
C LEU A 18 3.65 8.70 5.78
N VAL A 19 2.94 8.26 6.82
CA VAL A 19 3.49 8.17 8.18
C VAL A 19 4.60 7.12 8.25
N THR A 20 4.44 5.98 7.57
CA THR A 20 5.50 4.97 7.45
C THR A 20 6.72 5.51 6.73
N PHE A 21 6.53 6.21 5.62
CA PHE A 21 7.58 6.90 4.87
C PHE A 21 8.37 7.86 5.78
N ALA A 22 7.68 8.69 6.56
CA ALA A 22 8.30 9.58 7.52
C ALA A 22 9.09 8.81 8.59
N GLY A 23 8.55 7.69 9.11
CA GLY A 23 9.24 6.84 10.09
C GLY A 23 10.51 6.20 9.53
N VAL A 24 10.45 5.66 8.31
CA VAL A 24 11.61 5.12 7.60
C VAL A 24 12.67 6.20 7.37
N LEU A 25 12.26 7.42 7.00
CA LEU A 25 13.16 8.57 6.86
C LEU A 25 13.72 9.07 8.19
N ALA A 26 13.01 8.96 9.31
CA ALA A 26 13.53 9.32 10.62
C ALA A 26 14.59 8.31 11.11
N GLY A 27 14.37 7.01 10.86
CA GLY A 27 15.30 5.96 11.25
C GLY A 27 15.21 5.60 12.73
N GLY A 28 16.19 4.84 13.23
CA GLY A 28 16.11 4.25 14.58
C GLY A 28 14.81 3.46 14.78
N ILE A 29 14.22 3.60 15.97
CA ILE A 29 12.96 2.90 16.32
C ILE A 29 11.78 3.27 15.40
N PHE A 30 11.79 4.46 14.78
CA PHE A 30 10.71 4.88 13.87
C PHE A 30 10.71 4.13 12.55
N ALA A 31 11.80 3.43 12.20
CA ALA A 31 11.81 2.54 11.03
C ALA A 31 10.80 1.39 11.16
N TRP A 32 10.41 1.02 12.39
CA TRP A 32 9.41 0.00 12.69
C TRP A 32 7.97 0.51 12.67
N LEU A 33 7.76 1.80 12.44
CA LEU A 33 6.45 2.43 12.51
C LEU A 33 5.45 1.78 11.56
N GLY A 34 5.88 1.37 10.36
CA GLY A 34 4.99 0.70 9.41
C GLY A 34 4.48 -0.65 9.91
N VAL A 35 5.36 -1.45 10.53
CA VAL A 35 4.95 -2.71 11.19
C VAL A 35 3.91 -2.45 12.28
N ALA A 36 4.14 -1.46 13.14
CA ALA A 36 3.18 -1.09 14.18
C ALA A 36 1.84 -0.61 13.58
N LEU A 37 1.90 0.19 12.51
CA LEU A 37 0.72 0.73 11.84
C LEU A 37 -0.13 -0.35 11.14
N LEU A 38 0.44 -1.48 10.74
CA LEU A 38 -0.35 -2.63 10.27
C LEU A 38 -1.33 -3.08 11.34
N PHE A 39 -0.84 -3.33 12.56
CA PHE A 39 -1.68 -3.79 13.67
C PHE A 39 -2.69 -2.72 14.10
N VAL A 40 -2.28 -1.45 14.13
CA VAL A 40 -3.20 -0.33 14.37
C VAL A 40 -4.29 -0.28 13.28
N GLY A 41 -3.92 -0.44 12.01
CA GLY A 41 -4.85 -0.50 10.89
C GLY A 41 -5.85 -1.65 11.02
N ILE A 42 -5.39 -2.86 11.36
CA ILE A 42 -6.25 -4.02 11.62
C ILE A 42 -7.20 -3.76 12.78
N LEU A 43 -6.73 -3.16 13.87
CA LEU A 43 -7.57 -2.81 15.02
C LEU A 43 -8.63 -1.77 14.64
N ILE A 44 -8.24 -0.70 13.94
CA ILE A 44 -9.17 0.32 13.46
C ILE A 44 -10.22 -0.30 12.55
N ASP A 45 -9.80 -1.13 11.58
CA ASP A 45 -10.71 -1.80 10.66
C ASP A 45 -11.71 -2.71 11.38
N THR A 46 -11.22 -3.51 12.33
CA THR A 46 -12.04 -4.41 13.17
C THR A 46 -13.05 -3.65 14.03
N LEU A 47 -12.68 -2.47 14.55
CA LEU A 47 -13.54 -1.64 15.39
C LEU A 47 -14.58 -0.88 14.56
N ILE A 48 -14.25 -0.48 13.33
CA ILE A 48 -15.16 0.18 12.40
C ILE A 48 -16.05 -0.89 11.73
N LYS A 49 -16.99 -1.44 12.51
CA LYS A 49 -17.95 -2.48 12.07
C LYS A 49 -18.93 -2.07 10.95
N ARG A 50 -18.87 -0.83 10.45
CA ARG A 50 -19.83 -0.23 9.50
C ARG A 50 -19.19 0.13 8.17
N GLN A 51 -18.60 -0.84 7.49
CA GLN A 51 -18.04 -0.66 6.14
C GLN A 51 -18.84 -1.35 5.03
N ALA A 52 -20.08 -1.75 5.28
CA ALA A 52 -20.90 -2.40 4.26
C ALA A 52 -21.27 -1.42 3.11
N SER A 53 -21.12 -1.90 1.87
CA SER A 53 -21.49 -1.19 0.62
C SER A 53 -22.92 -0.62 0.64
N SER A 54 -23.85 -1.32 1.30
CA SER A 54 -25.24 -0.87 1.43
C SER A 54 -25.38 0.46 2.20
N GLN A 55 -24.46 0.79 3.10
CA GLN A 55 -24.48 2.06 3.85
C GLN A 55 -23.78 3.22 3.11
N MET A 56 -23.23 2.97 1.93
CA MET A 56 -22.64 3.97 1.05
C MET A 56 -23.61 4.49 0.00
N HIS A 57 -24.85 4.01 0.00
CA HIS A 57 -25.90 4.51 -0.88
C HIS A 57 -26.92 5.31 -0.06
N SER A 58 -27.51 6.33 -0.66
CA SER A 58 -28.69 7.03 -0.14
C SER A 58 -29.90 6.09 -0.13
N ASP A 59 -30.98 6.50 0.53
CA ASP A 59 -32.26 5.77 0.49
C ASP A 59 -32.83 5.66 -0.95
N SER A 60 -32.40 6.55 -1.85
CA SER A 60 -32.71 6.51 -3.29
C SER A 60 -31.79 5.59 -4.11
N GLY A 61 -30.77 4.98 -3.49
CA GLY A 61 -29.82 4.08 -4.15
C GLY A 61 -28.65 4.78 -4.84
N GLU A 62 -28.44 6.09 -4.63
CA GLU A 62 -27.30 6.82 -5.20
C GLU A 62 -26.08 6.71 -4.29
N THR A 63 -24.89 6.57 -4.87
CA THR A 63 -23.65 6.50 -4.08
C THR A 63 -23.33 7.84 -3.40
N LEU A 64 -22.97 7.77 -2.12
CA LEU A 64 -22.48 8.89 -1.32
C LEU A 64 -20.98 9.16 -1.57
N ALA A 65 -20.27 8.25 -2.24
CA ALA A 65 -18.86 8.43 -2.58
C ALA A 65 -18.70 9.23 -3.87
N SER A 66 -17.79 10.20 -3.87
CA SER A 66 -17.44 11.00 -5.04
C SER A 66 -16.48 10.22 -5.94
N PRO A 67 -16.88 9.83 -7.17
CA PRO A 67 -16.02 9.04 -8.06
C PRO A 67 -14.74 9.79 -8.44
N ALA A 68 -14.82 11.11 -8.63
CA ALA A 68 -13.67 11.94 -8.95
C ALA A 68 -12.62 11.92 -7.82
N PHE A 69 -13.08 12.04 -6.57
CA PHE A 69 -12.20 11.98 -5.41
C PHE A 69 -11.59 10.59 -5.23
N GLN A 70 -12.38 9.52 -5.36
CA GLN A 70 -11.84 8.15 -5.23
C GLN A 70 -10.80 7.86 -6.32
N ASN A 71 -11.07 8.21 -7.58
CA ASN A 71 -10.09 8.05 -8.66
C ASN A 71 -8.82 8.86 -8.43
N LEU A 72 -8.93 10.08 -7.90
CA LEU A 72 -7.77 10.90 -7.54
C LEU A 72 -6.90 10.18 -6.49
N VAL A 73 -7.52 9.62 -5.45
CA VAL A 73 -6.79 8.83 -4.43
C VAL A 73 -6.09 7.65 -5.08
N MET A 74 -6.76 6.90 -5.96
CA MET A 74 -6.15 5.75 -6.67
C MET A 74 -4.90 6.16 -7.46
N TYR A 75 -4.97 7.23 -8.26
CA TYR A 75 -3.83 7.70 -9.05
C TYR A 75 -2.70 8.28 -8.18
N PHE A 76 -3.05 8.93 -7.07
CA PHE A 76 -2.09 9.51 -6.13
C PHE A 76 -1.28 8.45 -5.38
N MET A 77 -1.71 7.19 -5.36
CA MET A 77 -0.96 6.13 -4.71
C MET A 77 0.40 5.85 -5.38
N LEU A 78 0.53 6.01 -6.69
CA LEU A 78 1.81 5.79 -7.38
C LEU A 78 2.93 6.68 -6.81
N PRO A 79 2.82 8.02 -6.77
CA PRO A 79 3.87 8.84 -6.19
C PRO A 79 4.10 8.55 -4.70
N VAL A 80 3.06 8.19 -3.94
CA VAL A 80 3.21 7.79 -2.52
C VAL A 80 4.10 6.54 -2.39
N PHE A 81 3.89 5.52 -3.22
CA PHE A 81 4.73 4.31 -3.20
C PHE A 81 6.15 4.59 -3.71
N VAL A 82 6.31 5.44 -4.72
CA VAL A 82 7.64 5.88 -5.20
C VAL A 82 8.43 6.55 -4.07
N LEU A 83 7.80 7.45 -3.31
CA LEU A 83 8.44 8.10 -2.16
C LEU A 83 8.88 7.07 -1.10
N LEU A 84 8.02 6.11 -0.78
CA LEU A 84 8.35 5.03 0.16
C LEU A 84 9.55 4.20 -0.31
N GLN A 85 9.63 3.89 -1.60
CA GLN A 85 10.76 3.15 -2.17
C GLN A 85 12.06 3.98 -2.15
N PHE A 86 11.99 5.28 -2.41
CA PHE A 86 13.16 6.15 -2.25
C PHE A 86 13.63 6.26 -0.80
N ALA A 87 12.72 6.31 0.18
CA ALA A 87 13.09 6.29 1.59
C ALA A 87 13.81 4.99 1.98
N LEU A 88 13.31 3.84 1.52
CA LEU A 88 13.98 2.56 1.76
C LEU A 88 15.35 2.51 1.06
N ALA A 89 15.43 2.94 -0.20
CA ALA A 89 16.68 2.98 -0.95
C ALA A 89 17.74 3.86 -0.26
N TRP A 90 17.32 5.01 0.28
CA TRP A 90 18.18 5.88 1.09
C TRP A 90 18.71 5.17 2.33
N ARG A 91 17.87 4.42 3.05
CA ARG A 91 18.29 3.65 4.23
C ARG A 91 19.21 2.49 3.88
N VAL A 92 18.96 1.77 2.79
CA VAL A 92 19.86 0.73 2.27
C VAL A 92 21.22 1.33 1.92
N TYR A 93 21.25 2.45 1.19
CA TYR A 93 22.49 3.17 0.88
C TYR A 93 23.25 3.57 2.14
N GLY A 94 22.57 4.13 3.14
CA GLY A 94 23.21 4.54 4.40
C GLY A 94 23.83 3.39 5.18
N PHE A 95 23.18 2.23 5.19
CA PHE A 95 23.74 1.03 5.78
C PHE A 95 24.96 0.52 4.99
N MET A 96 24.84 0.40 3.67
CA MET A 96 25.90 -0.15 2.81
C MET A 96 27.15 0.74 2.74
N SER A 97 26.98 2.06 2.83
CA SER A 97 28.09 3.02 2.84
C SER A 97 28.77 3.16 4.20
N GLY A 98 28.23 2.52 5.25
CA GLY A 98 28.77 2.62 6.61
C GLY A 98 28.58 4.00 7.25
N MET A 99 27.52 4.72 6.88
CA MET A 99 27.23 6.01 7.51
C MET A 99 27.08 5.84 9.04
N PRO A 100 27.72 6.71 9.85
CA PRO A 100 27.60 6.63 11.30
C PRO A 100 26.14 6.85 11.72
N VAL A 101 25.68 6.10 12.73
CA VAL A 101 24.32 6.21 13.25
C VAL A 101 24.28 7.29 14.32
N GLU A 102 24.05 8.53 13.90
CA GLU A 102 24.01 9.70 14.77
C GLU A 102 22.71 10.48 14.58
N VAL A 103 22.20 11.06 15.66
CA VAL A 103 21.05 11.98 15.56
C VAL A 103 21.53 13.30 14.97
N THR A 104 21.06 13.62 13.76
CA THR A 104 21.45 14.83 13.04
C THR A 104 20.49 15.98 13.23
N SER A 105 19.22 15.67 13.50
CA SER A 105 18.17 16.67 13.72
C SER A 105 17.02 16.10 14.54
N LEU A 106 16.18 17.00 15.05
CA LEU A 106 14.91 16.67 15.70
C LEU A 106 13.76 17.24 14.87
N TRP A 107 12.96 16.38 14.26
CA TRP A 107 11.72 16.82 13.61
C TRP A 107 10.70 17.24 14.68
N LEU A 108 10.13 18.44 14.50
CA LEU A 108 9.20 19.05 15.46
C LEU A 108 9.75 19.15 16.89
N GLY A 109 11.08 19.12 17.06
CA GLY A 109 11.74 19.12 18.37
C GLY A 109 11.56 17.82 19.19
N LEU A 110 10.96 16.78 18.63
CA LEU A 110 10.56 15.57 19.36
C LEU A 110 11.07 14.27 18.72
N ILE A 111 11.10 14.20 17.39
CA ILE A 111 11.40 12.97 16.67
C ILE A 111 12.87 12.99 16.21
N PRO A 112 13.76 12.16 16.78
CA PRO A 112 15.15 12.08 16.34
C PRO A 112 15.26 11.50 14.93
N VAL A 113 16.05 12.17 14.10
CA VAL A 113 16.39 11.74 12.75
C VAL A 113 17.84 11.30 12.73
N THR A 114 18.08 10.05 12.33
CA THR A 114 19.42 9.48 12.25
C THR A 114 20.00 9.58 10.85
N SER A 115 21.29 9.93 10.73
CA SER A 115 22.04 9.88 9.46
C SER A 115 22.16 8.45 8.92
N GLY A 116 22.82 7.58 9.67
CA GLY A 116 22.91 6.14 9.40
C GLY A 116 21.69 5.36 9.89
N ILE A 117 21.75 4.04 9.70
CA ILE A 117 20.75 3.08 10.21
C ILE A 117 21.46 1.82 10.70
N THR A 118 20.98 1.22 11.79
CA THR A 118 21.50 -0.07 12.25
C THR A 118 20.95 -1.21 11.39
N GLY A 119 21.58 -2.40 11.45
CA GLY A 119 21.05 -3.57 10.73
C GLY A 119 19.65 -3.98 11.20
N LEU A 120 19.38 -3.86 12.50
CA LEU A 120 18.06 -4.15 13.07
C LEU A 120 17.01 -3.15 12.57
N ASP A 121 17.33 -1.86 12.58
CA ASP A 121 16.41 -0.83 12.09
C ASP A 121 16.21 -0.92 10.57
N LEU A 122 17.21 -1.39 9.82
CA LEU A 122 17.06 -1.66 8.39
C LEU A 122 16.06 -2.80 8.14
N ILE A 123 16.09 -3.88 8.94
CA ILE A 123 15.05 -4.93 8.89
C ILE A 123 13.68 -4.30 9.16
N GLY A 124 13.58 -3.44 10.17
CA GLY A 124 12.36 -2.70 10.47
C GLY A 124 11.87 -1.87 9.28
N ALA A 125 12.75 -1.11 8.64
CA ALA A 125 12.45 -0.32 7.45
C ALA A 125 11.99 -1.20 6.27
N THR A 126 12.67 -2.32 6.02
CA THR A 126 12.31 -3.26 4.95
C THR A 126 10.94 -3.88 5.20
N LEU A 127 10.65 -4.35 6.42
CA LEU A 127 9.34 -4.92 6.77
C LEU A 127 8.23 -3.86 6.67
N SER A 128 8.45 -2.69 7.26
CA SER A 128 7.52 -1.55 7.18
C SER A 128 7.18 -1.20 5.73
N THR A 129 8.20 -1.03 4.87
CA THR A 129 7.99 -0.72 3.46
C THR A 129 7.31 -1.88 2.72
N GLY A 130 7.73 -3.12 2.95
CA GLY A 130 7.19 -4.31 2.28
C GLY A 130 5.71 -4.55 2.56
N ILE A 131 5.28 -4.39 3.82
CA ILE A 131 3.87 -4.51 4.22
C ILE A 131 2.99 -3.54 3.41
N PHE A 132 3.40 -2.27 3.34
CA PHE A 132 2.63 -1.25 2.65
C PHE A 132 2.74 -1.35 1.12
N ALA A 133 3.87 -1.78 0.58
CA ALA A 133 4.00 -2.12 -0.84
C ALA A 133 3.04 -3.27 -1.23
N GLY A 134 2.81 -4.23 -0.33
CA GLY A 134 1.79 -5.27 -0.50
C GLY A 134 0.37 -4.70 -0.58
N ILE A 135 0.02 -3.75 0.28
CA ILE A 135 -1.28 -3.02 0.19
C ILE A 135 -1.39 -2.27 -1.14
N GLY A 136 -0.27 -1.79 -1.69
CA GLY A 136 -0.19 -1.15 -3.01
C GLY A 136 -0.66 -2.02 -4.18
N ILE A 137 -0.57 -3.35 -4.05
CA ILE A 137 -1.04 -4.29 -5.07
C ILE A 137 -2.54 -4.13 -5.29
N ILE A 138 -3.33 -3.79 -4.26
CA ILE A 138 -4.77 -3.56 -4.40
C ILE A 138 -5.05 -2.40 -5.35
N TYR A 139 -4.36 -1.28 -5.16
CA TYR A 139 -4.51 -0.11 -6.03
C TYR A 139 -4.09 -0.39 -7.47
N GLY A 140 -2.97 -1.10 -7.64
CA GLY A 140 -2.52 -1.56 -8.94
C GLY A 140 -3.53 -2.51 -9.60
N HIS A 141 -4.10 -3.46 -8.85
CA HIS A 141 -5.12 -4.40 -9.31
C HIS A 141 -6.33 -3.65 -9.86
N GLU A 142 -6.94 -2.76 -9.06
CA GLU A 142 -8.17 -2.07 -9.48
C GLU A 142 -7.94 -1.21 -10.73
N LEU A 143 -6.82 -0.47 -10.76
CA LEU A 143 -6.45 0.32 -11.93
C LEU A 143 -6.12 -0.53 -13.17
N SER A 144 -5.78 -1.82 -13.00
CA SER A 144 -5.50 -2.73 -14.13
C SER A 144 -6.76 -3.04 -14.94
N HIS A 145 -7.94 -3.01 -14.31
CA HIS A 145 -9.22 -3.18 -14.98
C HIS A 145 -9.62 -1.96 -15.84
N CYS A 146 -8.98 -0.81 -15.60
CA CYS A 146 -9.23 0.41 -16.35
C CYS A 146 -8.40 0.45 -17.64
N LYS A 147 -8.97 1.03 -18.71
CA LYS A 147 -8.26 1.24 -19.98
C LYS A 147 -7.48 2.56 -19.98
N GLY A 148 -6.53 2.69 -20.90
CA GLY A 148 -5.81 3.95 -21.15
C GLY A 148 -4.77 4.27 -20.07
N PHE A 149 -4.71 5.53 -19.64
CA PHE A 149 -3.68 6.03 -18.72
C PHE A 149 -3.66 5.30 -17.37
N ALA A 150 -4.84 4.93 -16.85
CA ALA A 150 -4.97 4.17 -15.61
C ALA A 150 -4.21 2.83 -15.64
N PHE A 151 -4.21 2.15 -16.79
CA PHE A 151 -3.46 0.89 -16.96
C PHE A 151 -1.94 1.09 -16.86
N ILE A 152 -1.43 2.23 -17.33
CA ILE A 152 -0.01 2.58 -17.21
C ILE A 152 0.33 2.80 -15.74
N ILE A 153 -0.49 3.58 -15.01
CA ILE A 153 -0.31 3.83 -13.58
C ILE A 153 -0.38 2.51 -12.78
N SER A 154 -1.31 1.63 -13.13
CA SER A 154 -1.41 0.28 -12.57
C SER A 154 -0.09 -0.49 -12.72
N ARG A 155 0.43 -0.60 -13.95
CA ARG A 155 1.66 -1.33 -14.24
C ARG A 155 2.87 -0.76 -13.49
N MET A 156 2.99 0.57 -13.44
CA MET A 156 4.07 1.23 -12.70
C MET A 156 3.94 0.98 -11.19
N THR A 157 2.72 1.02 -10.65
CA THR A 157 2.45 0.74 -9.23
C THR A 157 2.81 -0.71 -8.90
N MET A 158 2.37 -1.67 -9.73
CA MET A 158 2.70 -3.09 -9.55
C MET A 158 4.20 -3.37 -9.70
N ALA A 159 4.92 -2.61 -10.54
CA ALA A 159 6.36 -2.75 -10.71
C ALA A 159 7.14 -2.45 -9.43
N LEU A 160 6.64 -1.53 -8.59
CA LEU A 160 7.27 -1.22 -7.30
C LEU A 160 7.24 -2.40 -6.32
N SER A 161 6.34 -3.37 -6.55
CA SER A 161 6.26 -4.63 -5.82
C SER A 161 6.76 -5.83 -6.64
N GLY A 162 7.55 -5.59 -7.70
CA GLY A 162 8.12 -6.63 -8.56
C GLY A 162 7.11 -7.37 -9.45
N SER A 163 5.87 -6.90 -9.53
CA SER A 163 4.73 -7.65 -10.09
C SER A 163 4.10 -6.99 -11.32
N ALA A 164 4.88 -6.23 -12.11
CA ALA A 164 4.35 -5.50 -13.29
C ALA A 164 3.66 -6.40 -14.34
N HIS A 165 4.07 -7.67 -14.42
CA HIS A 165 3.47 -8.67 -15.31
C HIS A 165 2.05 -9.07 -14.89
N PHE A 166 1.70 -8.89 -13.60
CA PHE A 166 0.38 -9.20 -13.07
C PHE A 166 -0.73 -8.48 -13.84
N CYS A 167 -0.55 -7.21 -14.21
CA CYS A 167 -1.58 -6.45 -14.93
C CYS A 167 -2.01 -7.14 -16.24
N TYR A 168 -1.08 -7.83 -16.91
CA TYR A 168 -1.41 -8.60 -18.12
C TYR A 168 -2.01 -9.96 -17.78
N ALA A 169 -1.33 -10.72 -16.92
CA ALA A 169 -1.79 -12.06 -16.55
C ALA A 169 -3.18 -12.04 -15.90
N HIS A 170 -3.48 -11.02 -15.11
CA HIS A 170 -4.76 -10.84 -14.45
C HIS A 170 -5.88 -10.51 -15.45
N VAL A 171 -5.72 -9.45 -16.24
CA VAL A 171 -6.81 -8.91 -17.08
C VAL A 171 -6.98 -9.70 -18.38
N TYR A 172 -5.88 -10.13 -19.00
CA TYR A 172 -5.90 -10.76 -20.32
C TYR A 172 -5.72 -12.28 -20.27
N ASN A 173 -5.59 -12.86 -19.08
CA ASN A 173 -5.65 -14.30 -18.90
C ASN A 173 -6.66 -14.67 -17.81
N HIS A 174 -6.37 -14.45 -16.52
CA HIS A 174 -7.23 -14.88 -15.41
C HIS A 174 -8.70 -14.44 -15.54
N HIS A 175 -8.99 -13.18 -15.88
CA HIS A 175 -10.37 -12.72 -16.09
C HIS A 175 -11.02 -13.26 -17.36
N LEU A 176 -10.23 -13.60 -18.38
CA LEU A 176 -10.72 -14.14 -19.65
C LEU A 176 -11.01 -15.65 -19.54
N GLU A 177 -10.10 -16.38 -18.91
CA GLU A 177 -10.11 -17.84 -18.77
C GLU A 177 -10.56 -18.28 -17.37
N LEU A 178 -11.29 -17.42 -16.64
CA LEU A 178 -11.64 -17.64 -15.24
C LEU A 178 -12.25 -19.02 -15.01
N ALA A 179 -11.68 -19.77 -14.06
CA ALA A 179 -12.09 -21.13 -13.71
C ALA A 179 -11.95 -22.17 -14.86
N SER A 180 -11.14 -21.87 -15.87
CA SER A 180 -10.63 -22.81 -16.89
C SER A 180 -9.33 -23.46 -16.42
N GLU A 181 -8.87 -24.47 -17.16
CA GLU A 181 -7.52 -25.04 -17.02
C GLU A 181 -6.42 -24.11 -17.56
N ASP A 182 -6.79 -23.19 -18.46
CA ASP A 182 -5.89 -22.20 -19.06
C ASP A 182 -5.61 -20.98 -18.15
N ASP A 183 -6.39 -20.80 -17.07
CA ASP A 183 -6.17 -19.75 -16.08
C ASP A 183 -5.06 -20.15 -15.08
N PRO A 184 -3.91 -19.42 -15.05
CA PRO A 184 -2.79 -19.75 -14.18
C PRO A 184 -3.11 -19.57 -12.69
N ALA A 185 -4.18 -18.86 -12.35
CA ALA A 185 -4.67 -18.65 -11.00
C ALA A 185 -5.95 -19.47 -10.69
N THR A 186 -6.28 -20.44 -11.56
CA THR A 186 -7.45 -21.31 -11.36
C THR A 186 -7.34 -22.12 -10.08
N ALA A 187 -8.48 -22.45 -9.48
CA ALA A 187 -8.58 -23.28 -8.29
C ALA A 187 -9.24 -24.64 -8.62
N PRO A 188 -8.49 -25.59 -9.20
CA PRO A 188 -8.98 -26.92 -9.50
C PRO A 188 -9.63 -27.60 -8.31
N ARG A 189 -10.74 -28.29 -8.59
CA ARG A 189 -11.50 -29.02 -7.59
C ARG A 189 -10.60 -30.08 -6.93
N GLY A 190 -10.58 -30.07 -5.60
CA GLY A 190 -9.78 -31.01 -4.81
C GLY A 190 -8.44 -30.46 -4.31
N ARG A 191 -8.01 -29.27 -4.75
CA ARG A 191 -6.88 -28.56 -4.14
C ARG A 191 -7.23 -28.02 -2.75
N THR A 192 -6.22 -27.85 -1.91
CA THR A 192 -6.36 -27.22 -0.59
C THR A 192 -5.45 -26.01 -0.50
N ILE A 193 -5.66 -25.17 0.52
CA ILE A 193 -4.81 -23.99 0.78
C ILE A 193 -3.33 -24.38 0.95
N TYR A 194 -3.04 -25.62 1.36
CA TYR A 194 -1.69 -26.13 1.57
C TYR A 194 -1.16 -27.00 0.42
N GLY A 195 -1.99 -27.28 -0.60
CA GLY A 195 -1.66 -28.15 -1.72
C GLY A 195 -2.16 -27.53 -3.01
N HIS A 196 -1.24 -26.87 -3.71
CA HIS A 196 -1.43 -26.39 -5.08
C HIS A 196 -1.03 -27.48 -6.07
#